data_AF-A0A076H443-F1
#
_entry.id   AF-A0A076H443-F1
#
_cell.length_a   1.000
_cell.length_b   1.000
_cell.length_c   1.000
_cell.angle_alpha   90.00
_cell.angle_beta   90.00
_cell.angle_gamma   90.00
#
_symmetry.space_group_name_H-M   'P 1'
#
loop_
_entity.id
_entity.type
_entity.pdbx_description
1 polymer ?
#
loop_
_entity_poly.entity_id
_entity_poly.type
_entity_poly.pdbx_seq_one_letter_code
_entity_poly.pdbx_strand_id
1 'polypeptide(L)'
;MNEAMGRKSKKKIRGTSGSDELTGSKKKNLIWAYEGDDVIASGEGKDKAWGGEGDDVFVTVDGGKGHVKIMDFERGDSIEFCGCASTVIEMRGNDAWITKGEDVKAVVKGVSADLLNLDFVNRVITMVSDPMA
;
A
#
# COMPACT_ATOMS: atom_id res chain seq x y z
N MET A 1 -18.99 31.41 17.67
CA MET A 1 -18.63 30.08 18.19
C MET A 1 -18.25 29.20 17.00
N ASN A 2 -17.01 28.69 17.05
CA ASN A 2 -16.32 27.65 16.26
C ASN A 2 -16.20 27.74 14.73
N GLU A 3 -14.94 27.97 14.34
CA GLU A 3 -14.34 27.83 13.03
C GLU A 3 -14.60 26.46 12.38
N ALA A 4 -15.19 26.49 11.19
CA ALA A 4 -15.31 25.36 10.29
C ALA A 4 -13.92 24.99 9.74
N MET A 5 -13.19 24.14 10.47
CA MET A 5 -12.04 23.44 9.89
C MET A 5 -12.54 22.55 8.76
N GLY A 6 -12.24 22.93 7.51
CA GLY A 6 -12.52 22.15 6.31
C GLY A 6 -11.95 20.75 6.43
N ARG A 7 -12.78 19.79 6.84
CA ARG A 7 -12.47 18.36 6.80
C ARG A 7 -12.24 18.03 5.33
N LYS A 8 -10.98 17.90 4.88
CA LYS A 8 -10.68 17.22 3.60
C LYS A 8 -11.42 15.88 3.66
N SER A 9 -12.53 15.76 2.94
CA SER A 9 -13.38 14.58 2.97
C SER A 9 -12.54 13.41 2.51
N LYS A 10 -12.17 12.53 3.45
CA LYS A 10 -11.52 11.27 3.11
C LYS A 10 -12.60 10.36 2.56
N LYS A 11 -12.39 9.80 1.36
CA LYS A 11 -13.32 8.81 0.81
C LYS A 11 -13.10 7.51 1.58
N LYS A 12 -14.17 6.93 2.12
CA LYS A 12 -14.12 5.60 2.71
C LYS A 12 -14.50 4.59 1.63
N ILE A 13 -13.68 3.57 1.46
CA ILE A 13 -13.90 2.47 0.54
C ILE A 13 -13.85 1.21 1.40
N ARG A 14 -14.80 0.31 1.15
CA ARG A 14 -15.01 -0.90 1.94
C ARG A 14 -15.28 -2.02 0.96
N GLY A 15 -14.52 -3.10 1.06
CA GLY A 15 -14.81 -4.38 0.42
C GLY A 15 -15.86 -5.16 1.23
N THR A 16 -15.83 -6.46 1.01
CA THR A 16 -16.77 -7.46 1.47
C THR A 16 -16.01 -8.62 2.12
N SER A 17 -16.69 -9.73 2.44
CA SER A 17 -16.02 -10.92 2.97
C SER A 17 -15.48 -11.86 1.86
N GLY A 18 -15.37 -11.37 0.63
CA GLY A 18 -14.78 -12.13 -0.47
C GLY A 18 -14.01 -11.21 -1.40
N SER A 19 -13.30 -11.78 -2.37
CA SER A 19 -12.40 -11.05 -3.25
C SER A 19 -13.05 -9.85 -3.95
N ASP A 20 -12.48 -8.68 -3.72
CA ASP A 20 -12.92 -7.40 -4.23
C ASP A 20 -11.81 -6.67 -5.01
N GLU A 21 -12.23 -5.92 -6.03
CA GLU A 21 -11.38 -4.95 -6.71
C GLU A 21 -11.69 -3.53 -6.22
N LEU A 22 -10.85 -2.99 -5.34
CA LEU A 22 -11.06 -1.72 -4.68
C LEU A 22 -10.23 -0.61 -5.31
N THR A 23 -10.90 0.26 -6.08
CA THR A 23 -10.27 1.44 -6.69
C THR A 23 -10.57 2.74 -5.96
N GLY A 24 -9.49 3.39 -5.53
CA GLY A 24 -9.46 4.70 -4.91
C GLY A 24 -9.70 5.87 -5.88
N SER A 25 -9.35 7.06 -5.41
CA SER A 25 -9.51 8.30 -6.18
C SER A 25 -8.33 9.23 -5.94
N LYS A 26 -8.23 10.35 -6.67
CA LYS A 26 -7.17 11.36 -6.48
C LYS A 26 -7.18 12.09 -5.12
N LYS A 27 -8.12 11.74 -4.24
CA LYS A 27 -8.28 12.31 -2.89
C LYS A 27 -7.77 11.30 -1.87
N LYS A 28 -7.51 11.76 -0.64
CA LYS A 28 -7.17 10.85 0.46
C LYS A 28 -8.29 9.83 0.69
N ASN A 29 -7.98 8.56 0.58
CA ASN A 29 -8.88 7.43 0.75
C ASN A 29 -8.52 6.67 2.05
N LEU A 30 -9.53 6.06 2.66
CA LEU A 30 -9.39 5.04 3.68
C LEU A 30 -10.06 3.79 3.12
N ILE A 31 -9.29 2.74 2.90
CA ILE A 31 -9.72 1.53 2.20
C ILE A 31 -9.62 0.36 3.17
N TRP A 32 -10.71 -0.36 3.38
CA TRP A 32 -10.74 -1.61 4.16
C TRP A 32 -11.27 -2.69 3.26
N ALA A 33 -10.46 -3.70 2.94
CA ALA A 33 -10.85 -4.73 1.99
C ALA A 33 -11.61 -5.88 2.67
N TYR A 34 -11.14 -6.26 3.87
CA TYR A 34 -11.74 -7.19 4.83
C TYR A 34 -11.29 -8.65 4.65
N GLU A 35 -12.13 -9.56 4.17
CA GLU A 35 -11.76 -10.97 4.03
C GLU A 35 -11.74 -11.31 2.54
N GLY A 36 -10.84 -12.21 2.13
CA GLY A 36 -10.70 -12.65 0.77
C GLY A 36 -9.48 -12.02 0.08
N ASP A 37 -9.14 -12.54 -1.09
CA ASP A 37 -7.97 -12.06 -1.83
C ASP A 37 -8.35 -10.79 -2.59
N ASP A 38 -7.94 -9.62 -2.09
CA ASP A 38 -8.38 -8.32 -2.60
C ASP A 38 -7.34 -7.62 -3.48
N VAL A 39 -7.79 -6.87 -4.49
CA VAL A 39 -6.93 -6.01 -5.31
C VAL A 39 -7.21 -4.56 -4.99
N ILE A 40 -6.25 -3.88 -4.36
CA ILE A 40 -6.42 -2.54 -3.80
C ILE A 40 -5.58 -1.52 -4.57
N ALA A 41 -6.22 -0.77 -5.46
CA ALA A 41 -5.62 0.35 -6.17
C ALA A 41 -6.00 1.68 -5.50
N SER A 42 -5.18 2.19 -4.57
CA SER A 42 -5.55 3.37 -3.78
C SER A 42 -5.67 4.68 -4.58
N GLY A 43 -5.09 4.71 -5.78
CA GLY A 43 -5.03 5.90 -6.63
C GLY A 43 -4.08 6.98 -6.09
N GLU A 44 -4.17 8.19 -6.64
CA GLU A 44 -3.33 9.30 -6.18
C GLU A 44 -3.84 9.86 -4.84
N GLY A 45 -2.96 10.05 -3.86
CA GLY A 45 -3.41 10.56 -2.57
C GLY A 45 -2.44 10.25 -1.46
N LYS A 46 -2.79 10.61 -0.22
CA LYS A 46 -2.14 10.05 0.96
C LYS A 46 -3.15 9.13 1.59
N ASP A 47 -3.13 7.89 1.14
CA ASP A 47 -4.17 6.90 1.41
C ASP A 47 -3.76 6.02 2.58
N LYS A 48 -4.75 5.39 3.19
CA LYS A 48 -4.53 4.26 4.09
C LYS A 48 -5.32 3.08 3.58
N ALA A 49 -4.67 1.94 3.47
CA ALA A 49 -5.29 0.70 3.09
C ALA A 49 -5.08 -0.33 4.20
N TRP A 50 -6.13 -1.09 4.43
CA TRP A 50 -6.16 -2.31 5.20
C TRP A 50 -6.59 -3.40 4.22
N GLY A 51 -5.73 -4.40 4.03
CA GLY A 51 -6.04 -5.59 3.24
C GLY A 51 -7.04 -6.41 4.03
N GLY A 52 -6.54 -7.09 5.02
CA GLY A 52 -7.31 -7.83 6.00
C GLY A 52 -6.87 -9.29 5.95
N GLU A 53 -7.81 -10.23 5.99
CA GLU A 53 -7.47 -11.64 5.84
C GLU A 53 -7.52 -12.04 4.37
N GLY A 54 -6.46 -12.65 3.85
CA GLY A 54 -6.38 -13.09 2.45
C GLY A 54 -5.01 -12.78 1.88
N ASP A 55 -4.79 -13.18 0.63
CA ASP A 55 -3.58 -12.79 -0.11
C ASP A 55 -3.88 -11.50 -0.89
N ASP A 56 -3.58 -10.34 -0.30
CA ASP A 56 -3.98 -9.05 -0.85
C ASP A 56 -2.93 -8.43 -1.79
N VAL A 57 -3.40 -7.77 -2.85
CA VAL A 57 -2.56 -7.08 -3.84
C VAL A 57 -2.76 -5.57 -3.77
N PHE A 58 -1.76 -4.85 -3.26
CA PHE A 58 -1.74 -3.39 -3.22
C PHE A 58 -1.07 -2.80 -4.46
N VAL A 59 -1.86 -2.18 -5.34
CA VAL A 59 -1.35 -1.59 -6.59
C VAL A 59 -0.94 -0.14 -6.38
N THR A 60 0.34 0.17 -6.59
CA THR A 60 0.86 1.54 -6.51
C THR A 60 0.69 2.28 -7.83
N VAL A 61 0.45 3.60 -7.75
CA VAL A 61 0.34 4.45 -8.94
C VAL A 61 1.70 4.86 -9.48
N ASP A 62 1.96 4.52 -10.73
CA ASP A 62 3.11 5.05 -11.47
C ASP A 62 2.81 6.46 -12.01
N GLY A 63 3.15 7.46 -11.20
CA GLY A 63 2.97 8.87 -11.52
C GLY A 63 2.07 9.58 -10.50
N GLY A 64 1.99 10.90 -10.59
CA GLY A 64 1.24 11.71 -9.62
C GLY A 64 1.92 11.85 -8.26
N LYS A 65 1.39 12.74 -7.42
CA LYS A 65 1.90 12.99 -6.06
C LYS A 65 1.03 12.25 -5.04
N GLY A 66 1.51 11.13 -4.53
CA GLY A 66 0.79 10.34 -3.54
C GLY A 66 1.46 9.02 -3.17
N HIS A 67 1.04 8.44 -2.05
CA HIS A 67 1.42 7.12 -1.59
C HIS A 67 0.28 6.47 -0.81
N VAL A 68 0.25 5.15 -0.84
CA VAL A 68 -0.56 4.34 0.06
C VAL A 68 0.23 4.05 1.34
N LYS A 69 -0.44 4.12 2.49
CA LYS A 69 0.06 3.54 3.73
C LYS A 69 -0.70 2.24 4.00
N ILE A 70 0.01 1.13 3.90
CA ILE A 70 -0.52 -0.19 4.21
C ILE A 70 -0.34 -0.40 5.71
N MET A 71 -1.43 -0.72 6.40
CA MET A 71 -1.49 -0.66 7.85
C MET A 71 -1.33 -2.03 8.53
N ASP A 72 -1.53 -3.11 7.78
CA ASP A 72 -1.67 -4.50 8.20
C ASP A 72 -1.06 -5.44 7.15
N PHE A 73 0.08 -5.06 6.55
CA PHE A 73 0.73 -5.90 5.55
C PHE A 73 1.22 -7.21 6.19
N GLU A 74 0.73 -8.32 5.67
CA GLU A 74 0.95 -9.67 6.19
C GLU A 74 1.68 -10.56 5.17
N ARG A 75 1.91 -11.82 5.55
CA ARG A 75 2.56 -12.80 4.67
C ARG A 75 1.50 -13.38 3.75
N GLY A 76 1.69 -13.23 2.44
CA GLY A 76 0.65 -13.51 1.43
C GLY A 76 0.43 -12.26 0.58
N ASP A 77 0.44 -11.11 1.25
CA ASP A 77 0.30 -9.82 0.61
C ASP A 77 1.44 -9.48 -0.35
N SER A 78 1.05 -8.76 -1.38
CA SER A 78 1.89 -8.32 -2.47
C SER A 78 1.66 -6.84 -2.74
N ILE A 79 2.73 -6.09 -2.99
CA ILE A 79 2.63 -4.71 -3.48
C ILE A 79 3.09 -4.68 -4.92
N GLU A 80 2.18 -4.40 -5.85
CA GLU A 80 2.53 -4.19 -7.24
C GLU A 80 3.07 -2.78 -7.45
N PHE A 81 4.23 -2.70 -8.11
CA PHE A 81 4.85 -1.43 -8.44
C PHE A 81 5.19 -1.34 -9.92
N CYS A 82 5.63 -0.16 -10.37
CA CYS A 82 5.90 0.10 -11.77
C CYS A 82 7.01 -0.77 -12.41
N GLY A 83 7.71 -1.61 -11.66
CA GLY A 83 8.88 -2.35 -12.13
C GLY A 83 10.10 -1.46 -12.44
N CYS A 84 10.09 -0.21 -11.98
CA CYS A 84 11.13 0.75 -12.29
C CYS A 84 12.41 0.44 -11.50
N ALA A 85 13.57 0.45 -12.17
CA ALA A 85 14.87 0.22 -11.52
C ALA A 85 15.23 1.25 -10.43
N SER A 86 14.58 2.41 -10.42
CA SER A 86 14.73 3.44 -9.39
C SER A 86 13.90 3.18 -8.13
N THR A 87 13.14 2.08 -8.07
CA THR A 87 12.39 1.69 -6.88
C THR A 87 13.36 1.17 -5.83
N VAL A 88 13.29 1.74 -4.62
CA VAL A 88 14.08 1.32 -3.47
C VAL A 88 13.16 1.21 -2.26
N ILE A 89 13.54 0.34 -1.31
CA ILE A 89 12.86 0.21 -0.03
C ILE A 89 13.80 0.79 1.03
N GLU A 90 13.35 1.84 1.70
CA GLU A 90 14.11 2.52 2.75
C GLU A 90 13.40 2.40 4.10
N MET A 91 14.15 2.15 5.17
CA MET A 91 13.60 2.22 6.52
C MET A 91 13.54 3.66 7.02
N ARG A 92 12.37 4.08 7.53
CA ARG A 92 12.23 5.36 8.24
C ARG A 92 11.46 5.15 9.54
N GLY A 93 12.22 5.12 10.65
CA GLY A 93 11.67 4.70 11.93
C GLY A 93 11.37 3.20 11.93
N ASN A 94 10.12 2.83 12.18
CA ASN A 94 9.65 1.44 12.21
C ASN A 94 8.83 1.05 10.97
N ASP A 95 8.89 1.87 9.91
CA ASP A 95 8.11 1.68 8.69
C ASP A 95 9.04 1.51 7.50
N ALA A 96 8.70 0.61 6.59
CA ALA A 96 9.37 0.45 5.31
C ALA A 96 8.73 1.39 4.27
N TRP A 97 9.53 2.22 3.63
CA TRP A 97 9.10 3.21 2.65
C TRP A 97 9.57 2.77 1.27
N ILE A 98 8.62 2.48 0.40
CA ILE A 98 8.87 2.17 -1.00
C ILE A 98 8.90 3.50 -1.74
N THR A 99 10.07 3.86 -2.27
CA THR A 99 10.27 5.11 -3.00
C THR A 99 10.76 4.82 -4.42
N LYS A 100 10.45 5.72 -5.35
CA LYS A 100 10.95 5.73 -6.72
C LYS A 100 11.66 7.08 -6.91
N GLY A 101 12.98 7.09 -6.79
CA GLY A 101 13.73 8.35 -6.70
C GLY A 101 13.32 9.16 -5.47
N GLU A 102 12.83 10.38 -5.66
CA GLU A 102 12.36 11.25 -4.57
C GLU A 102 10.88 11.02 -4.19
N ASP A 103 10.13 10.26 -4.99
CA ASP A 103 8.71 10.04 -4.81
C ASP A 103 8.44 8.80 -3.95
N VAL A 104 7.71 8.98 -2.86
CA VAL A 104 7.21 7.86 -2.05
C VAL A 104 6.01 7.24 -2.76
N LYS A 105 6.02 5.92 -2.94
CA LYS A 105 4.98 5.14 -3.62
C LYS A 105 4.10 4.37 -2.65
N ALA A 106 4.72 3.71 -1.68
CA ALA A 106 4.01 3.00 -0.62
C ALA A 106 4.79 3.11 0.69
N VAL A 107 4.07 2.95 1.80
CA VAL A 107 4.66 2.83 3.12
C VAL A 107 4.00 1.65 3.82
N VAL A 108 4.80 0.69 4.25
CA VAL A 108 4.35 -0.46 5.01
C VAL A 108 4.56 -0.15 6.49
N LYS A 109 3.47 -0.05 7.24
CA LYS A 109 3.50 0.34 8.65
C LYS A 109 3.97 -0.84 9.49
N GLY A 110 5.01 -0.63 10.30
CA GLY A 110 5.43 -1.63 11.30
C GLY A 110 6.18 -2.83 10.73
N VAL A 111 6.53 -2.83 9.45
CA VAL A 111 7.32 -3.89 8.79
C VAL A 111 8.71 -3.35 8.46
N SER A 112 9.73 -4.16 8.77
CA SER A 112 11.12 -3.86 8.43
C SER A 112 11.39 -4.09 6.94
N ALA A 113 12.17 -3.22 6.31
CA ALA A 113 12.54 -3.35 4.90
C ALA A 113 13.32 -4.65 4.62
N ASP A 114 14.11 -5.13 5.58
CA ASP A 114 14.84 -6.40 5.48
C ASP A 114 13.93 -7.64 5.40
N LEU A 115 12.67 -7.50 5.80
CA LEU A 115 11.64 -8.53 5.67
C LEU A 115 10.85 -8.41 4.36
N LEU A 116 11.20 -7.46 3.50
CA LEU A 116 10.56 -7.27 2.21
C LEU A 116 11.50 -7.68 1.07
N ASN A 117 10.98 -8.53 0.19
CA ASN A 117 11.64 -8.92 -1.04
C ASN A 117 11.14 -8.03 -2.18
N LEU A 118 12.04 -7.31 -2.84
CA LEU A 118 11.75 -6.49 -4.01
C LEU A 118 12.06 -7.30 -5.28
N ASP A 119 11.03 -7.84 -5.93
CA ASP A 119 11.17 -8.61 -7.16
C ASP A 119 10.93 -7.73 -8.39
N PHE A 120 12.01 -7.38 -9.10
CA PHE A 120 11.93 -6.59 -10.34
C PHE A 120 11.42 -7.40 -11.54
N VAL A 121 11.52 -8.73 -11.52
CA VAL A 121 11.05 -9.59 -12.62
C VAL A 121 9.54 -9.65 -12.61
N ASN A 122 8.96 -9.91 -11.43
CA ASN A 122 7.52 -9.99 -11.23
C ASN A 122 6.88 -8.62 -10.91
N ARG A 123 7.69 -7.58 -10.65
CA ARG A 123 7.25 -6.22 -10.30
C ARG A 123 6.41 -6.16 -9.03
N VAL A 124 6.72 -7.04 -8.09
CA VAL A 124 6.02 -7.16 -6.82
C VAL A 124 6.99 -7.03 -5.65
N ILE A 125 6.48 -6.52 -4.54
CA ILE A 125 7.14 -6.54 -3.24
C ILE A 125 6.34 -7.45 -2.34
N THR A 126 6.99 -8.45 -1.78
CA THR A 126 6.36 -9.47 -0.92
C THR A 126 7.15 -9.59 0.37
N MET A 127 6.57 -10.22 1.40
CA MET A 127 7.37 -10.62 2.55
C MET A 127 8.40 -11.69 2.16
N VAL A 128 9.60 -11.59 2.71
CA VAL A 128 10.64 -12.63 2.57
C VAL A 128 10.09 -13.92 3.15
N SER A 129 9.96 -14.93 2.28
CA SER A 129 9.52 -16.26 2.65
C SER A 129 10.69 -17.00 3.31
N ASP A 130 10.93 -16.74 4.59
CA ASP A 130 11.98 -17.35 5.43
C ASP A 130 13.44 -17.18 4.91
N PRO A 131 14.32 -16.44 5.62
CA PRO A 131 15.76 -16.38 5.28
C PRO A 131 16.53 -17.68 5.62
N MET A 132 15.83 -18.77 5.96
CA MET A 132 16.38 -20.07 6.32
C MET A 132 15.69 -21.20 5.53
N ALA A 133 16.05 -21.32 4.25
CA ALA A 133 15.89 -22.57 3.49
C ALA A 133 17.24 -22.98 2.92
#